data_AF-A0A0A6VEA9-F1
#
_entry.id   AF-A0A0A6VEA9-F1
#
_cell.length_a   1.000
_cell.length_b   1.000
_cell.length_c   1.000
_cell.angle_alpha   90.00
_cell.angle_beta   90.00
_cell.angle_gamma   90.00
#
_symmetry.space_group_name_H-M   'P 1'
#
loop_
_entity.id
_entity.type
_entity.pdbx_description
1 polymer ?
#
loop_
_entity_poly.entity_id
_entity_poly.type
_entity_poly.pdbx_seq_one_letter_code
_entity_poly.pdbx_strand_id
1 'polypeptide(L)' 'MKYILTLFWTFLLVEMLGYVGSAMTNSKYDVTTMAILSIFVTIFILIVNACLSNKTAANE' A
#
# COMPACT_ATOMS: atom_id res chain seq x y z
N MET A 1 15.45 -6.28 -5.54
CA MET A 1 14.34 -7.22 -5.83
C MET A 1 13.18 -7.09 -4.83
N LYS A 2 13.45 -7.10 -3.51
CA LYS A 2 12.42 -6.95 -2.46
C LYS A 2 11.46 -5.76 -2.68
N TYR A 3 11.98 -4.55 -2.88
CA TYR A 3 11.13 -3.35 -3.01
C TYR A 3 10.20 -3.36 -4.22
N ILE A 4 10.65 -3.79 -5.40
CA ILE A 4 9.81 -3.84 -6.61
C ILE A 4 8.66 -4.83 -6.42
N LEU A 5 8.94 -5.98 -5.80
CA LEU A 5 7.92 -6.97 -5.49
C LEU A 5 6.94 -6.46 -4.42
N THR A 6 7.41 -5.69 -3.43
CA THR A 6 6.56 -5.02 -2.44
C THR A 6 5.64 -3.97 -3.10
N LEU A 7 6.14 -3.18 -4.08
CA LEU A 7 5.30 -2.26 -4.85
C LEU A 7 4.19 -3.03 -5.59
N PHE A 8 4.56 -4.10 -6.29
CA PHE A 8 3.63 -4.91 -7.08
C PHE A 8 2.52 -5.53 -6.22
N TRP A 9 2.87 -6.15 -5.10
CA TRP A 9 1.87 -6.75 -4.19
C TRP A 9 1.01 -5.71 -3.51
N THR A 10 1.58 -4.59 -3.07
CA THR A 10 0.80 -3.50 -2.45
C THR A 10 -0.19 -2.93 -3.44
N PHE A 11 0.23 -2.70 -4.69
CA PHE A 11 -0.65 -2.23 -5.76
C PHE A 11 -1.86 -3.17 -5.96
N LEU A 12 -1.59 -4.46 -6.13
CA LEU A 12 -2.62 -5.46 -6.38
C LEU A 12 -3.59 -5.62 -5.19
N LEU A 13 -3.08 -5.55 -3.96
CA LEU A 13 -3.91 -5.61 -2.75
C LEU A 13 -4.78 -4.36 -2.57
N VAL A 14 -4.26 -3.17 -2.88
CA VAL A 14 -5.02 -1.92 -2.78
C VAL A 14 -6.12 -1.85 -3.84
N GLU A 15 -5.87 -2.28 -5.07
CA GLU A 15 -6.90 -2.42 -6.12
C GLU A 15 -8.03 -3.36 -5.67
N MET A 16 -7.69 -4.54 -5.15
CA MET A 16 -8.67 -5.50 -4.64
C MET A 16 -9.46 -4.94 -3.45
N LEU A 17 -8.80 -4.23 -2.54
CA LEU A 17 -9.46 -3.60 -1.40
C LEU A 17 -10.40 -2.47 -1.83
N GLY A 18 -10.00 -1.68 -2.82
CA GLY A 18 -10.84 -0.67 -3.46
C GLY A 18 -12.08 -1.28 -4.11
N TYR A 19 -11.91 -2.39 -4.85
CA TYR A 19 -13.00 -3.10 -5.49
C TYR A 19 -14.01 -3.64 -4.47
N VAL A 20 -13.52 -4.32 -3.43
CA VAL A 20 -14.37 -4.86 -2.36
C VAL A 20 -15.06 -3.73 -1.59
N GLY A 21 -14.34 -2.66 -1.27
CA GLY A 21 -14.89 -1.49 -0.58
C GLY A 21 -16.00 -0.80 -1.39
N SER A 22 -15.80 -0.63 -2.71
CA SER A 22 -16.82 -0.12 -3.62
C SER A 22 -18.03 -1.05 -3.70
N ALA A 23 -17.82 -2.36 -3.73
CA ALA A 23 -18.91 -3.35 -3.71
C ALA A 23 -19.72 -3.30 -2.41
N MET A 24 -19.07 -3.12 -1.25
CA MET A 24 -19.74 -3.00 0.04
C MET A 24 -20.53 -1.69 0.19
N THR A 25 -20.02 -0.61 -0.41
CA THR A 25 -20.63 0.73 -0.31
C THR A 25 -21.61 1.05 -1.43
N ASN A 26 -21.83 0.11 -2.37
CA ASN A 26 -22.56 0.34 -3.63
C ASN A 26 -22.06 1.59 -4.37
N SER A 27 -20.78 1.93 -4.18
CA SER A 27 -20.14 3.11 -4.78
C SER A 27 -19.48 2.73 -6.11
N LYS A 28 -19.26 3.73 -6.97
CA LYS A 28 -18.55 3.51 -8.24
C LYS A 28 -17.09 3.18 -7.94
N TYR A 29 -16.63 2.06 -8.50
CA TYR A 29 -15.22 1.71 -8.49
C TYR A 29 -14.48 2.52 -9.56
N ASP A 30 -13.43 3.22 -9.16
CA ASP A 30 -12.53 3.92 -10.06
C ASP A 30 -11.09 3.44 -9.84
N VAL A 31 -10.60 2.68 -10.82
CA VAL A 31 -9.24 2.15 -10.90
C VAL A 31 -8.20 3.28 -10.82
N THR A 32 -8.48 4.45 -11.41
CA THR A 32 -7.52 5.56 -11.43
C THR A 32 -7.28 6.08 -10.01
N THR A 33 -8.37 6.23 -9.27
CA THR A 33 -8.33 6.68 -7.88
C THR A 33 -7.60 5.67 -6.99
N MET A 34 -7.87 4.37 -7.16
CA MET A 34 -7.21 3.31 -6.36
C MET A 34 -5.75 3.10 -6.75
N ALA A 35 -5.41 3.26 -8.04
CA ALA A 35 -4.02 3.24 -8.51
C ALA A 35 -3.21 4.38 -7.87
N ILE A 36 -3.73 5.60 -7.83
CA ILE A 36 -3.07 6.73 -7.16
C ILE A 36 -2.95 6.45 -5.65
N LEU A 37 -4.02 5.97 -5.01
CA LEU A 37 -4.01 5.62 -3.58
C LEU A 37 -2.96 4.56 -3.25
N SER A 38 -2.79 3.56 -4.12
CA SER A 38 -1.81 2.49 -3.92
C SER A 38 -0.37 3.00 -3.86
N ILE A 39 -0.04 4.06 -4.62
CA ILE A 39 1.27 4.71 -4.57
C ILE A 39 1.47 5.36 -3.19
N PHE A 40 0.46 6.08 -2.69
CA PHE A 40 0.50 6.67 -1.35
C PHE A 40 0.66 5.63 -0.24
N VAL A 41 -0.13 4.55 -0.30
CA VAL A 41 -0.03 3.42 0.65
C VAL A 41 1.35 2.80 0.60
N THR A 42 1.93 2.66 -0.58
CA THR A 42 3.26 2.06 -0.70
C THR A 42 4.35 2.94 -0.12
N ILE A 43 4.29 4.26 -0.36
CA ILE A 43 5.19 5.23 0.28
C ILE A 43 5.03 5.14 1.81
N PHE A 44 3.80 5.05 2.31
CA PHE A 44 3.52 4.90 3.74
C PHE A 44 4.17 3.64 4.34
N ILE A 45 4.07 2.49 3.66
CA ILE A 45 4.71 1.24 4.08
C ILE A 45 6.24 1.39 4.15
N LEU A 46 6.86 2.08 3.19
CA LEU A 46 8.30 2.34 3.20
C LEU A 46 8.72 3.24 4.36
N ILE A 47 7.95 4.29 4.66
CA ILE A 47 8.19 5.19 5.80
C ILE A 47 8.07 4.42 7.12
N VAL A 48 7.01 3.62 7.28
CA VAL A 48 6.81 2.77 8.48
C VAL A 48 7.97 1.79 8.64
N ASN A 49 8.41 1.15 7.57
CA ASN A 49 9.56 0.24 7.59
C ASN A 49 10.85 0.95 7.99
N ALA A 50 11.10 2.16 7.47
CA ALA A 50 12.27 2.96 7.86
C ALA A 50 12.22 3.39 9.34
N CYS A 51 11.04 3.79 9.83
CA CYS A 51 10.83 4.18 11.22
C CYS A 51 11.04 2.99 12.18
N LEU A 52 10.53 1.81 11.82
CA LEU A 52 10.74 0.56 12.57
C LEU A 52 12.22 0.14 12.56
N SER A 53 12.88 0.21 11.41
CA SER A 53 14.30 -0.16 11.28
C SER A 53 15.22 0.73 12.14
N ASN A 54 14.86 2.00 12.34
CA ASN A 54 15.60 2.90 13.24
C ASN A 54 15.52 2.46 14.72
N LYS A 55 14.43 1.83 15.17
CA LYS A 55 14.36 1.28 16.54
C LYS A 55 15.19 0.02 16.71
N THR A 56 15.36 -0.79 15.67
CA THR A 56 16.17 -2.02 15.74
C THR A 56 17.67 -1.71 15.76
N ALA A 57 18.13 -0.70 15.01
CA ALA A 57 19.56 -0.31 15.01
C ALA A 57 20.03 0.44 16.28
N ALA A 58 19.11 0.92 17.10
CA ALA A 58 19.42 1.61 18.37
C ALA A 58 19.56 0.67 19.58
N ASN A 59 19.38 -0.65 19.38
CA ASN A 59 19.51 -1.67 20.43
C ASN A 59 20.57 -2.74 20.04
N GLU A 60 21.64 -2.32 19.37
CA GLU A 60 22.87 -3.12 19.20
C GLU A 60 24.04 -2.41 19.88
#